data_AF-A0A4Y2U9W6-F1
#
_entry.id   AF-A0A4Y2U9W6-F1
#
_cell.length_a   1.000
_cell.length_b   1.000
_cell.length_c   1.000
_cell.angle_alpha   90.00
_cell.angle_beta   90.00
_cell.angle_gamma   90.00
#
_symmetry.space_group_name_H-M   'P 1'
#
loop_
_entity.id
_entity.type
_entity.pdbx_description
1 polymer ?
#
loop_
_entity_poly.entity_id
_entity_poly.type
_entity_poly.pdbx_seq_one_letter_code
_entity_poly.pdbx_strand_id
1 'polypeptide(L)'
;MLNLFRKKEGGSVSATTSEGKITVTQWVTKNIVVSSFAGVQPMDKAKHFSHATKSLVEIASPNSVRIYNLHIGGVDLMDFLLALYRHSQRNKQ
;
A
#
# COMPACT_ATOMS: atom_id res chain seq x y z
N MET A 1 -8.46 24.04 -7.10
CA MET A 1 -8.97 22.66 -7.00
C MET A 1 -9.10 22.29 -5.53
N LEU A 2 -10.24 21.73 -5.15
CA LEU A 2 -10.66 21.51 -3.76
C LEU A 2 -9.71 20.55 -3.01
N ASN A 3 -9.34 20.93 -1.78
CA ASN A 3 -8.68 20.07 -0.80
C ASN A 3 -9.61 18.91 -0.41
N LEU A 4 -9.63 17.85 -1.23
CA LEU A 4 -10.53 16.70 -1.05
C LEU A 4 -10.10 15.77 0.09
N PHE A 5 -8.86 15.91 0.61
CA PHE A 5 -8.30 15.01 1.61
C PHE A 5 -7.79 15.78 2.83
N ARG A 6 -8.70 16.12 3.74
CA ARG A 6 -8.33 16.69 5.05
C ARG A 6 -7.91 15.54 5.98
N LYS A 7 -6.61 15.44 6.23
CA LYS A 7 -6.00 14.47 7.15
C LYS A 7 -6.64 14.57 8.53
N LYS A 8 -7.37 13.55 8.96
CA LYS A 8 -7.71 13.33 10.37
C LYS A 8 -6.58 12.54 11.02
N GLU A 9 -6.17 12.93 12.22
CA GLU A 9 -5.16 12.22 12.99
C GLU A 9 -5.55 10.73 13.12
N GLY A 10 -4.78 9.84 12.51
CA GLY A 10 -4.99 8.39 12.55
C GLY A 10 -6.08 7.80 11.65
N GLY A 11 -6.73 8.57 10.78
CA GLY A 11 -7.84 8.10 9.93
C GLY A 11 -7.46 7.78 8.48
N SER A 12 -8.08 6.76 7.89
CA SER A 12 -8.11 6.56 6.44
C SER A 12 -9.20 7.42 5.79
N VAL A 13 -8.89 8.06 4.66
CA VAL A 13 -9.86 8.79 3.83
C VAL A 13 -9.94 8.11 2.46
N SER A 14 -11.14 7.80 2.00
CA SER A 14 -11.35 7.31 0.64
C SER A 14 -12.29 8.22 -0.13
N ALA A 15 -11.98 8.45 -1.40
CA ALA A 15 -12.87 9.04 -2.38
C ALA A 15 -13.20 8.00 -3.45
N THR A 16 -14.44 7.98 -3.93
CA THR A 16 -14.89 7.08 -4.99
C THR A 16 -15.34 7.91 -6.18
N THR A 17 -15.06 7.44 -7.40
CA THR A 17 -15.54 8.08 -8.64
C THR A 17 -17.07 8.02 -8.74
N SER A 18 -17.69 8.94 -9.49
CA SER A 18 -19.15 9.06 -9.68
C SER A 18 -19.86 7.75 -10.06
N GLU A 19 -19.19 6.86 -10.79
CA GLU A 19 -19.75 5.57 -11.21
C GLU A 19 -19.45 4.40 -10.25
N GLY A 20 -18.78 4.64 -9.11
CA GLY A 20 -18.44 3.58 -8.17
C GLY A 20 -17.33 2.61 -8.63
N LYS A 21 -16.83 2.75 -9.86
CA LYS A 21 -15.89 1.80 -10.49
C LYS A 21 -14.46 1.85 -9.97
N ILE A 22 -14.05 2.99 -9.41
CA ILE A 22 -12.70 3.21 -8.92
C ILE A 22 -12.77 3.87 -7.55
N THR A 23 -12.02 3.31 -6.61
CA THR A 23 -11.82 3.83 -5.27
C THR A 23 -10.39 4.31 -5.11
N VAL A 24 -10.24 5.52 -4.60
CA VAL A 24 -8.97 6.15 -4.26
C VAL A 24 -8.89 6.23 -2.75
N THR A 25 -7.98 5.48 -2.15
CA THR A 25 -7.80 5.40 -0.70
C THR A 25 -6.49 6.06 -0.30
N GLN A 26 -6.57 7.09 0.52
CA GLN A 26 -5.44 7.65 1.24
C GLN A 26 -5.44 7.15 2.68
N TRP A 27 -4.34 6.53 3.08
CA TRP A 27 -4.15 6.10 4.47
C TRP A 27 -3.11 6.97 5.17
N VAL A 28 -2.80 6.70 6.44
CA VAL A 28 -1.90 7.49 7.30
C VAL A 28 -0.52 7.74 6.66
N THR A 29 -0.13 6.89 5.71
CA THR A 29 1.09 7.03 4.89
C THR A 29 0.95 8.14 3.83
N LYS A 30 2.07 8.62 3.29
CA LYS A 30 2.05 9.61 2.19
C LYS A 30 1.55 9.02 0.86
N ASN A 31 1.26 7.72 0.82
CA ASN A 31 0.95 6.99 -0.41
C ASN A 31 -0.57 6.90 -0.61
N ILE A 32 -0.98 6.98 -1.86
CA ILE A 32 -2.37 6.82 -2.29
C ILE A 32 -2.49 5.47 -2.99
N VAL A 33 -3.49 4.67 -2.63
CA VAL A 33 -3.81 3.40 -3.28
C VAL A 33 -5.07 3.58 -4.14
N VAL A 34 -4.99 3.22 -5.40
CA VAL A 34 -6.13 3.24 -6.34
C VAL A 34 -6.50 1.81 -6.67
N SER A 35 -7.78 1.47 -6.58
CA SER A 35 -8.28 0.13 -6.89
C SER A 35 -9.63 0.20 -7.57
N SER A 36 -9.90 -0.74 -8.46
CA SER A 36 -11.19 -0.94 -9.11
C SER A 36 -12.12 -1.91 -8.36
N PHE A 37 -11.63 -2.61 -7.34
CA PHE A 37 -12.38 -3.68 -6.68
C PHE A 37 -12.30 -3.65 -5.15
N ALA A 38 -11.35 -2.91 -4.57
CA ALA A 38 -11.14 -2.86 -3.13
C ALA A 38 -11.14 -1.42 -2.62
N GLY A 39 -12.06 -1.12 -1.70
CA GLY A 39 -12.14 0.17 -1.01
C GLY A 39 -11.62 0.10 0.44
N VAL A 40 -12.27 0.87 1.32
CA VAL A 40 -11.92 0.93 2.74
C VAL A 40 -12.34 -0.32 3.51
N GLN A 41 -13.56 -0.80 3.26
CA GLN A 41 -14.14 -1.93 3.97
C GLN A 41 -13.83 -3.28 3.29
N PRO A 42 -13.74 -4.38 4.07
CA PRO A 42 -13.66 -4.39 5.54
C PRO A 42 -12.33 -3.81 6.04
N MET A 43 -12.37 -3.03 7.13
CA MET A 43 -11.15 -2.56 7.78
C MET A 43 -10.38 -3.75 8.37
N ASP A 44 -9.07 -3.74 8.22
CA ASP A 44 -8.16 -4.73 8.79
C ASP A 44 -7.17 -4.05 9.76
N LYS A 45 -6.24 -4.81 10.33
CA LYS A 45 -5.16 -4.32 11.18
C LYS A 45 -3.82 -4.46 10.48
N ALA A 46 -3.04 -3.40 10.50
CA ALA A 46 -1.65 -3.41 10.03
C ALA A 46 -0.71 -3.06 11.18
N LYS A 47 0.45 -3.73 11.23
CA LYS A 47 1.53 -3.39 12.15
C LYS A 47 2.26 -2.16 11.61
N HIS A 48 2.34 -1.11 12.41
CA HIS A 48 3.04 0.12 12.07
C HIS A 48 4.04 0.45 13.17
N PHE A 49 5.26 0.84 12.78
CA PHE A 49 6.25 1.26 13.75
C PHE A 49 5.98 2.69 14.22
N SER A 50 5.71 2.86 15.51
CA SER A 50 5.52 4.16 16.13
C SER A 50 6.87 4.68 16.64
N HIS A 51 7.32 5.82 16.11
CA HIS A 51 8.54 6.47 16.60
C HIS A 51 8.38 7.02 18.03
N ALA A 52 7.16 7.38 18.44
CA ALA A 52 6.88 7.91 19.77
C ALA A 52 7.06 6.84 20.86
N THR A 53 6.56 5.62 20.61
CA THR A 53 6.65 4.49 21.55
C THR A 53 7.83 3.56 21.24
N LYS A 54 8.56 3.80 20.14
CA LYS A 54 9.64 2.95 19.60
C LYS A 54 9.23 1.47 19.49
N SER A 55 7.98 1.22 19.13
CA SER A 55 7.39 -0.12 19.11
C SER A 55 6.47 -0.32 17.91
N LEU A 56 6.20 -1.58 17.57
CA LEU A 56 5.17 -1.94 16.61
C LEU A 56 3.80 -1.83 17.28
N VAL A 57 2.90 -1.07 16.68
CA VAL A 57 1.52 -0.86 17.14
C VAL A 57 0.57 -1.34 16.06
N GLU A 58 -0.55 -1.94 16.44
CA GLU A 58 -1.63 -2.28 15.51
C GLU A 58 -2.48 -1.03 15.22
N ILE A 59 -2.61 -0.70 13.93
CA ILE A 59 -3.43 0.42 13.46
C ILE A 59 -4.44 -0.12 12.45
N ALA A 60 -5.66 0.43 12.49
CA ALA A 60 -6.68 0.13 11.49
C ALA A 60 -6.19 0.52 10.08
N SER A 61 -6.23 -0.44 9.15
CA SER A 61 -5.81 -0.32 7.75
C SER A 61 -7.00 -0.59 6.82
N PRO A 62 -7.16 0.22 5.76
CA PRO A 62 -8.11 -0.08 4.68
C PRO A 62 -7.83 -1.41 3.99
N ASN A 63 -8.90 -2.07 3.51
CA ASN A 63 -8.79 -3.30 2.72
C ASN A 63 -7.94 -3.13 1.46
N SER A 64 -8.11 -2.00 0.75
CA SER A 64 -7.35 -1.69 -0.47
C SER A 64 -5.84 -1.64 -0.22
N VAL A 65 -5.43 -1.05 0.91
CA VAL A 65 -4.02 -0.93 1.29
C VAL A 65 -3.45 -2.28 1.68
N ARG A 66 -4.21 -3.09 2.42
CA ARG A 66 -3.83 -4.47 2.76
C ARG A 66 -3.57 -5.30 1.50
N ILE A 67 -4.52 -5.28 0.56
CA ILE A 67 -4.41 -6.04 -0.69
C ILE A 67 -3.21 -5.56 -1.50
N TYR A 68 -2.98 -4.24 -1.59
CA TYR A 68 -1.80 -3.70 -2.25
C TYR A 68 -0.50 -4.23 -1.62
N ASN A 69 -0.34 -4.04 -0.31
CA ASN A 69 0.88 -4.46 0.41
C ASN A 69 1.12 -5.98 0.36
N LEU A 70 0.07 -6.79 0.25
CA LEU A 70 0.21 -8.25 0.11
C LEU A 70 0.85 -8.66 -1.22
N HIS A 71 0.62 -7.90 -2.30
CA HIS A 71 1.01 -8.31 -3.65
C HIS A 71 2.21 -7.54 -4.23
N ILE A 72 2.65 -6.44 -3.60
CA ILE A 72 3.74 -5.62 -4.13
C ILE A 72 5.10 -6.34 -4.22
N GLY A 73 5.32 -7.38 -3.41
CA GLY A 73 6.63 -8.04 -3.31
C GLY A 73 6.93 -9.10 -4.37
N GLY A 74 6.01 -9.38 -5.29
CA GLY A 74 6.18 -10.47 -6.26
C GLY A 74 7.36 -10.24 -7.22
N VAL A 75 7.54 -9.01 -7.68
CA VAL A 75 8.64 -8.64 -8.60
C VAL A 75 9.99 -8.70 -7.87
N ASP A 76 10.08 -8.11 -6.68
CA ASP A 76 11.31 -8.14 -5.87
C ASP A 76 11.73 -9.58 -5.51
N LEU A 77 10.76 -10.46 -5.24
CA LEU A 77 11.04 -11.88 -4.99
C LEU A 77 11.62 -12.56 -6.24
N MET A 78 11.04 -12.29 -7.41
CA MET A 78 11.57 -12.83 -8.68
C MET A 78 12.99 -12.33 -8.94
N ASP A 79 13.23 -11.03 -8.78
CA ASP A 79 14.56 -10.42 -8.96
C ASP A 79 15.59 -11.00 -7.99
N PHE A 80 15.18 -11.24 -6.74
CA PHE A 80 16.01 -11.93 -5.76
C PHE A 80 16.36 -13.37 -6.19
N LEU A 81 15.39 -14.15 -6.66
CA LEU A 81 15.63 -15.51 -7.14
C LEU A 81 16.54 -15.53 -8.38
N LEU A 82 16.35 -14.59 -9.31
CA LEU A 82 17.22 -14.42 -10.48
C LEU A 82 18.66 -14.02 -10.07
N ALA A 83 18.81 -13.20 -9.04
CA ALA A 83 20.11 -12.83 -8.51
C ALA A 83 20.84 -14.03 -7.85
N LEU A 84 20.10 -14.91 -7.15
CA LEU A 84 20.65 -16.13 -6.55
C LEU A 84 21.16 -17.13 -7.61
N TYR A 85 20.44 -17.26 -8.73
CA TYR A 85 20.77 -18.18 -9.83
C TYR A 85 21.26 -17.45 -11.08
N ARG A 86 22.08 -16.41 -10.88
CA ARG A 86 22.58 -15.60 -11.99
C ARG A 86 23.41 -16.44 -12.95
N HIS A 87 23.01 -16.49 -14.22
CA HIS A 87 23.88 -16.94 -15.28
C HIS A 87 25.05 -15.95 -15.44
N SER A 88 26.21 -16.33 -14.90
CA SER A 88 27.44 -15.55 -15.03
C SER A 88 27.99 -15.70 -16.45
N GLN A 89 27.40 -14.96 -17.39
CA GLN A 89 27.97 -14.75 -18.73
C GLN A 89 28.16 -13.24 -18.90
N ARG A 90 29.40 -12.78 -18.76
CA ARG A 90 29.75 -11.38 -18.99
C ARG A 90 29.99 -11.18 -20.48
N ASN A 91 29.04 -10.57 -21.17
CA ASN A 91 29.23 -10.17 -22.56
C ASN A 91 30.19 -8.96 -22.61
N LYS A 92 31.08 -8.91 -23.61
CA LYS A 92 31.99 -7.79 -23.91
C LYS A 92 31.51 -7.00 -25.14
N GLN A 93 30.20 -6.86 -25.29
CA GLN A 93 29.67 -5.92 -26.27
C GLN A 93 29.93 -4.49 -25.82
#